data_AF-A0A514L8R0-F1
#
_entry.id   AF-A0A514L8R0-F1
#
_cell.length_a   1.000
_cell.length_b   1.000
_cell.length_c   1.000
_cell.angle_alpha   90.00
_cell.angle_beta   90.00
_cell.angle_gamma   90.00
#
_symmetry.space_group_name_H-M   'P 1'
#
loop_
_entity.id
_entity.type
_entity.pdbx_description
1 polymer ?
#
loop_
_entity_poly.entity_id
_entity_poly.type
_entity_poly.pdbx_seq_one_letter_code
_entity_poly.pdbx_strand_id
1 'polypeptide(L)'
;MVKTGKSDTKNLFDPDELVLSKNEILEFCDRVIEKWSKNTTKNAKNILAMNAVKTSVLWTDDESLKAIWREIIAWTFELLYENAMSQDEQWSNMLKKLKNKK
;
A
#
# COMPACT_ATOMS: atom_id res chain seq x y z
N MET A 1 12.77 -30.06 31.65
CA MET A 1 11.87 -29.95 30.47
C MET A 1 11.43 -28.50 30.35
N VAL A 2 12.09 -27.71 29.51
CA VAL A 2 11.72 -26.30 29.27
C VAL A 2 10.87 -26.26 28.02
N LYS A 3 9.62 -25.80 28.15
CA LYS A 3 8.75 -25.47 27.01
C LYS A 3 9.29 -24.18 26.37
N THR A 4 10.07 -24.29 25.31
CA THR A 4 10.42 -23.15 24.47
C THR A 4 9.24 -22.88 23.52
N GLY A 5 8.46 -21.85 23.84
CA GLY A 5 7.50 -21.27 22.92
C GLY A 5 8.23 -20.80 21.66
N LYS A 6 7.82 -21.34 20.50
CA LYS A 6 8.17 -20.75 19.21
C LYS A 6 7.51 -19.38 19.16
N SER A 7 8.35 -18.35 19.14
CA SER A 7 7.95 -17.01 18.74
C SER A 7 7.46 -17.08 17.29
N ASP A 8 6.14 -16.98 17.11
CA ASP A 8 5.48 -16.87 15.81
C ASP A 8 5.82 -15.51 15.17
N THR A 9 6.97 -15.43 14.52
CA THR A 9 7.37 -14.31 13.63
C THR A 9 7.32 -14.75 12.17
N LYS A 10 6.26 -15.45 11.78
CA LYS A 10 5.93 -15.69 10.37
C LYS A 10 4.81 -14.72 9.98
N ASN A 11 5.03 -14.01 8.88
CA ASN A 11 4.05 -13.22 8.12
C ASN A 11 3.83 -11.76 8.57
N LEU A 12 4.89 -10.97 8.76
CA LEU A 12 4.71 -9.51 8.86
C LEU A 12 4.61 -8.81 7.49
N PHE A 13 5.06 -9.46 6.42
CA PHE A 13 5.01 -8.95 5.04
C PHE A 13 4.99 -10.14 4.08
N ASP A 14 3.86 -10.85 4.00
CA ASP A 14 3.60 -11.73 2.86
C ASP A 14 2.95 -10.87 1.77
N PRO A 15 3.63 -10.58 0.65
CA PRO A 15 3.08 -9.77 -0.44
C PRO A 15 1.86 -10.43 -1.09
N ASP A 16 1.67 -11.75 -0.92
CA ASP A 16 0.49 -12.47 -1.37
C ASP A 16 -0.66 -12.37 -0.35
N GLU A 17 -0.39 -12.15 0.94
CA GLU A 17 -1.41 -11.88 1.96
C GLU A 17 -1.69 -10.38 2.07
N LEU A 18 -2.35 -9.84 1.05
CA LEU A 18 -2.90 -8.49 1.11
C LEU A 18 -3.97 -8.41 2.22
N VAL A 19 -3.59 -7.90 3.40
CA VAL A 19 -4.52 -7.53 4.49
C VAL A 19 -5.05 -6.13 4.20
N LEU A 20 -5.87 -6.01 3.17
CA LEU A 20 -6.48 -4.75 2.75
C LEU A 20 -8.00 -4.94 2.70
N SER A 21 -8.71 -4.36 3.65
CA SER A 21 -10.18 -4.36 3.63
C SER A 21 -10.69 -3.25 2.71
N LYS A 22 -11.82 -3.52 2.05
CA LYS A 22 -12.54 -2.53 1.24
C LYS A 22 -12.78 -1.22 2.01
N ASN A 23 -13.10 -1.32 3.30
CA ASN A 23 -13.33 -0.16 4.17
C ASN A 23 -12.08 0.70 4.35
N GLU A 24 -10.90 0.10 4.54
CA GLU A 24 -9.65 0.87 4.68
C GLU A 24 -9.31 1.68 3.42
N ILE A 25 -9.63 1.12 2.24
CA ILE A 25 -9.44 1.82 0.96
C ILE A 25 -10.44 2.99 0.83
N LEU A 26 -11.69 2.78 1.20
CA LEU A 26 -12.72 3.83 1.19
C LEU A 26 -12.36 4.96 2.17
N GLU A 27 -11.91 4.63 3.37
CA GLU A 27 -11.43 5.59 4.35
C GLU A 27 -10.20 6.36 3.86
N PHE A 28 -9.29 5.68 3.15
CA PHE A 28 -8.16 6.35 2.51
C PHE A 28 -8.64 7.38 1.47
N CYS A 29 -9.57 7.00 0.59
CA CYS A 29 -10.16 7.92 -0.37
C CYS A 29 -10.78 9.14 0.33
N ASP A 30 -11.52 8.93 1.42
CA ASP A 30 -12.15 10.00 2.19
C ASP A 30 -11.14 10.96 2.81
N ARG A 31 -10.06 10.44 3.43
CA ARG A 31 -8.98 11.28 3.96
C ARG A 31 -8.32 12.13 2.87
N VAL A 32 -8.14 11.58 1.67
CA VAL A 32 -7.55 12.33 0.54
C VAL A 32 -8.51 13.41 0.03
N ILE A 33 -9.80 13.10 -0.11
CA ILE A 33 -10.82 14.08 -0.51
C ILE A 33 -10.90 15.21 0.52
N GLU A 34 -10.94 14.89 1.81
CA GLU A 34 -10.97 15.87 2.90
C GLU A 34 -9.74 16.79 2.85
N LYS A 35 -8.54 16.21 2.70
CA LYS A 35 -7.29 16.95 2.56
C LYS A 35 -7.34 17.93 1.40
N TRP A 36 -7.81 17.49 0.23
CA TRP A 36 -7.86 18.33 -0.97
C TRP A 36 -8.98 19.37 -0.96
N SER A 37 -10.09 19.09 -0.27
CA SER A 37 -11.22 20.00 -0.11
C SER A 37 -10.87 21.25 0.71
N LYS A 38 -9.75 21.25 1.45
CA LYS A 38 -9.19 22.47 2.08
C LYS A 38 -8.78 23.53 1.05
N ASN A 39 -8.56 23.15 -0.22
CA ASN A 39 -8.32 24.06 -1.33
C ASN A 39 -8.99 23.53 -2.60
N THR A 40 -10.33 23.59 -2.62
CA THR A 40 -11.16 23.01 -3.68
C THR A 40 -10.86 23.58 -5.06
N THR A 41 -10.64 24.89 -5.18
CA THR A 41 -10.35 25.54 -6.48
C THR A 41 -9.09 24.97 -7.13
N LYS A 42 -8.02 24.73 -6.35
CA LYS A 42 -6.78 24.14 -6.87
C LYS A 42 -6.93 22.65 -7.18
N ASN A 43 -7.73 21.93 -6.39
CA ASN A 43 -7.78 20.46 -6.42
C ASN A 43 -9.03 19.88 -7.07
N ALA A 44 -9.90 20.69 -7.69
CA ALA A 44 -11.20 20.23 -8.19
C ALA A 44 -11.12 18.97 -9.08
N LYS A 45 -10.17 18.93 -10.02
CA LYS A 45 -9.95 17.77 -10.90
C LYS A 45 -9.48 16.54 -10.11
N ASN A 46 -8.60 16.73 -9.13
CA ASN A 46 -8.09 15.65 -8.30
C ASN A 46 -9.18 15.07 -7.40
N ILE A 47 -10.02 15.93 -6.82
CA ILE A 47 -11.19 15.55 -6.02
C ILE A 47 -12.18 14.75 -6.88
N LEU A 48 -12.46 15.21 -8.10
CA LEU A 48 -13.31 14.47 -9.04
C LEU A 48 -12.74 13.07 -9.33
N ALA A 49 -11.44 12.99 -9.65
CA ALA A 49 -10.78 11.72 -9.91
C ALA A 49 -10.79 10.78 -8.69
N MET A 50 -10.55 11.30 -7.47
CA MET A 50 -10.59 10.48 -6.26
C MET A 50 -12.00 10.01 -5.92
N ASN A 51 -13.03 10.81 -6.19
CA ASN A 51 -14.42 10.34 -6.06
C ASN A 51 -14.72 9.20 -7.04
N ALA A 52 -14.17 9.24 -8.26
CA ALA A 52 -14.30 8.15 -9.21
C ALA A 52 -13.58 6.87 -8.72
N VAL A 53 -12.38 6.99 -8.15
CA VAL A 53 -11.67 5.87 -7.51
C VAL A 53 -12.45 5.32 -6.32
N LYS A 54 -12.94 6.18 -5.42
CA LYS A 54 -13.78 5.76 -4.29
C LYS A 54 -15.01 4.98 -4.77
N THR A 55 -15.64 5.46 -5.84
CA THR A 55 -16.81 4.82 -6.44
C THR A 55 -16.42 3.47 -7.04
N SER A 56 -15.33 3.35 -7.79
CA SER A 56 -14.92 2.05 -8.35
C SER A 56 -14.63 1.02 -7.25
N VAL A 57 -14.00 1.44 -6.15
CA VAL A 57 -13.77 0.57 -4.97
C VAL A 57 -15.09 0.13 -4.36
N LEU A 58 -16.05 1.05 -4.19
CA LEU A 58 -17.36 0.74 -3.62
C LEU A 58 -18.14 -0.29 -4.46
N TRP A 59 -18.06 -0.20 -5.79
CA TRP A 59 -18.82 -1.05 -6.71
C TRP A 59 -18.14 -2.38 -7.07
N THR A 60 -16.83 -2.49 -6.89
CA THR A 60 -16.09 -3.73 -7.15
C THR A 60 -16.31 -4.74 -6.02
N ASP A 61 -16.45 -6.02 -6.36
CA ASP A 61 -16.51 -7.12 -5.39
C ASP A 61 -15.14 -7.37 -4.73
N ASP A 62 -15.13 -7.98 -3.55
CA ASP A 62 -13.93 -8.08 -2.73
C ASP A 62 -12.81 -8.91 -3.40
N GLU A 63 -13.14 -9.95 -4.16
CA GLU A 63 -12.13 -10.78 -4.85
C GLU A 63 -11.49 -10.03 -6.01
N SER A 64 -12.31 -9.41 -6.87
CA SER A 64 -11.81 -8.55 -7.96
C SER A 64 -11.01 -7.38 -7.43
N LEU A 65 -11.47 -6.75 -6.33
CA LEU A 65 -10.78 -5.64 -5.69
C LEU A 65 -9.41 -6.09 -5.18
N LYS A 66 -9.34 -7.23 -4.49
CA LYS A 66 -8.09 -7.79 -3.98
C LYS A 66 -7.12 -8.10 -5.11
N ALA A 67 -7.59 -8.68 -6.22
CA ALA A 67 -6.75 -8.97 -7.38
C ALA A 67 -6.17 -7.68 -8.00
N ILE A 68 -7.00 -6.67 -8.24
CA ILE A 68 -6.56 -5.38 -8.81
C ILE A 68 -5.53 -4.71 -7.90
N TRP A 69 -5.79 -4.66 -6.59
CA TRP A 69 -4.88 -4.01 -5.66
C TRP A 69 -3.57 -4.75 -5.46
N ARG A 70 -3.56 -6.08 -5.54
CA ARG A 70 -2.32 -6.87 -5.58
C ARG A 70 -1.42 -6.44 -6.76
N GLU A 71 -1.98 -6.33 -7.96
CA GLU A 71 -1.25 -5.88 -9.14
C GLU A 71 -0.68 -4.46 -8.99
N ILE A 72 -1.51 -3.52 -8.50
CA ILE A 72 -1.09 -2.13 -8.26
C ILE A 72 0.08 -2.07 -7.26
N ILE A 73 -0.02 -2.83 -6.17
CA ILE A 73 0.99 -2.82 -5.11
C ILE A 73 2.27 -3.50 -5.57
N ALA A 74 2.19 -4.65 -6.25
CA ALA A 74 3.35 -5.32 -6.83
C ALA A 74 4.12 -4.39 -7.78
N TRP A 75 3.40 -3.75 -8.70
CA TRP A 75 3.98 -2.76 -9.61
C TRP A 75 4.60 -1.56 -8.88
N THR A 76 3.92 -1.04 -7.84
CA THR A 76 4.46 0.09 -7.05
C THR A 76 5.75 -0.30 -6.31
N PHE A 77 5.81 -1.52 -5.76
CA PHE A 77 7.04 -2.03 -5.12
C PHE A 77 8.18 -2.18 -6.12
N GLU A 78 7.92 -2.73 -7.29
CA GLU A 78 8.91 -2.84 -8.37
C GLU A 78 9.43 -1.45 -8.77
N LEU A 79 8.53 -0.50 -9.01
CA LEU A 79 8.90 0.87 -9.34
C LEU A 79 9.74 1.54 -8.24
N LEU A 80 9.39 1.34 -6.96
CA LEU A 80 10.17 1.86 -5.84
C LEU A 80 11.54 1.19 -5.75
N TYR A 81 11.61 -0.11 -6.01
CA TYR A 81 12.87 -0.86 -6.03
C TYR A 81 13.79 -0.37 -7.15
N GLU A 82 13.29 -0.23 -8.38
CA GLU A 82 14.05 0.29 -9.52
C GLU A 82 14.54 1.73 -9.29
N ASN A 83 13.67 2.59 -8.75
CA ASN A 83 14.04 3.95 -8.38
C ASN A 83 15.12 4.00 -7.29
N ALA A 84 15.04 3.11 -6.29
CA ALA A 84 16.04 3.01 -5.23
C ALA A 84 17.37 2.44 -5.73
N MET A 85 17.35 1.54 -6.71
CA MET A 85 18.55 0.98 -7.33
C MET A 85 19.23 1.95 -8.29
N SER A 86 18.47 2.84 -8.93
CA SER A 86 18.99 3.89 -9.81
C SER A 86 19.49 5.13 -9.04
N GLN A 87 19.11 5.30 -7.77
CA GLN A 87 19.61 6.34 -6.86
C GLN A 87 20.61 5.76 -5.82
N ASP A 88 21.88 5.93 -6.13
CA ASP A 88 23.13 5.46 -5.49
C ASP A 88 23.22 5.22 -3.95
N GLU A 89 24.12 4.30 -3.57
CA GLU A 89 24.64 3.79 -2.26
C GLU A 89 23.79 3.80 -0.97
N GLN A 90 23.02 4.84 -0.68
CA GLN A 90 22.30 5.00 0.59
C GLN A 90 21.14 4.01 0.73
N TRP A 91 20.42 3.74 -0.36
CA TRP A 91 19.31 2.77 -0.40
C TRP A 91 19.79 1.33 -0.35
N SER A 92 20.92 1.00 -0.99
CA SER A 92 21.62 -0.29 -0.82
C SER A 92 21.91 -0.57 0.65
N ASN A 93 22.35 0.44 1.40
CA ASN A 93 22.61 0.31 2.84
C ASN A 93 21.33 0.18 3.68
N MET A 94 20.23 0.85 3.30
CA MET A 94 18.94 0.71 3.99
C MET A 94 18.30 -0.66 3.74
N LEU A 95 18.31 -1.15 2.50
CA LEU A 95 17.80 -2.47 2.12
C LEU A 95 18.64 -3.61 2.73
N LYS A 96 19.97 -3.47 2.79
CA LYS A 96 20.84 -4.40 3.53
C LYS A 96 20.50 -4.44 5.03
N LYS A 97 20.17 -3.30 5.65
CA LYS A 97 19.75 -3.24 7.06
C LYS A 97 18.39 -3.89 7.30
N LEU A 98 17.46 -3.79 6.36
CA LEU A 98 16.16 -4.46 6.43
C LEU A 98 16.29 -5.98 6.22
N LYS A 99 17.17 -6.42 5.30
CA LYS A 99 17.47 -7.83 5.07
C LYS A 99 18.23 -8.52 6.21
N ASN A 100 19.07 -7.77 6.94
CA ASN A 100 19.91 -8.31 8.03
C ASN A 100 19.32 -8.15 9.44
N LYS A 101 18.17 -7.47 9.60
CA LYS A 101 17.39 -7.53 10.83
C LYS A 101 16.55 -8.82 10.83
N LYS A 102 17.19 -9.91 11.25
CA LYS A 102 16.54 -11.13 11.74
C LYS A 102 16.17 -10.96 13.21
#